data_AF-A0A521ESC1-F1
#
_entry.id   AF-A0A521ESC1-F1
#
_cell.length_a   1.000
_cell.length_b   1.000
_cell.length_c   1.000
_cell.angle_alpha   90.00
_cell.angle_beta   90.00
_cell.angle_gamma   90.00
#
_symmetry.space_group_name_H-M   'P 1'
#
loop_
_entity.id
_entity.type
_entity.pdbx_description
1 polymer ?
#
loop_
_entity_poly.entity_id
_entity_poly.type
_entity_poly.pdbx_seq_one_letter_code
_entity_poly.pdbx_strand_id
1 'polypeptide(L)'
;MKRKFTALGFSALVLLIAGCSKDSAPDETIPVYTVPTTYNFANVDLNASNTVLGMVTEMGTVMRNATVGPVDGVKLKAMLTNTGAPFATAAYNTSGLQINSQTAPLFQTDVIGFIDSLVKVSQSATAASRGVAGVGASTANAATKYALTGTGINYAQIFNKTIMGGLITYQIVNNYMDSGISSSVNNTTVVTGSGTAMEHNWDTAFGYWGVPIDFPTNKTGVKFWGSYSTQVDSGYKANKILMDAFLKGRAAISNKDDKTKLAQATIILETFEKLTGAAALQEVKEVKESINDNIVRNSRLSECYGFVYSLKYNPKKKITDAKINEILALFPKNFYDLTLTQLNSIRDAISAQYGFDSVKDIL
;
A
#
# COMPACT_ATOMS: atom_id res chain seq x y z
N MET A 1 -75.41 54.43 -3.49
CA MET A 1 -74.54 54.06 -2.36
C MET A 1 -73.79 52.79 -2.74
N LYS A 2 -72.45 52.87 -2.76
CA LYS A 2 -71.45 51.78 -2.67
C LYS A 2 -71.39 50.67 -3.76
N ARG A 3 -70.26 50.72 -4.47
CA ARG A 3 -69.55 49.73 -5.32
C ARG A 3 -69.57 48.28 -4.82
N LYS A 4 -69.45 47.29 -5.72
CA LYS A 4 -68.35 46.28 -5.72
C LYS A 4 -68.06 45.71 -7.13
N PHE A 5 -66.75 45.63 -7.42
CA PHE A 5 -66.02 45.03 -8.55
C PHE A 5 -66.06 43.48 -8.48
N THR A 6 -65.89 42.72 -9.57
CA THR A 6 -64.55 42.29 -10.08
C THR A 6 -64.65 41.61 -11.45
N ALA A 7 -63.74 41.96 -12.35
CA ALA A 7 -63.54 41.38 -13.68
C ALA A 7 -62.35 40.40 -13.65
N LEU A 8 -62.50 39.23 -14.26
CA LEU A 8 -61.40 38.31 -14.54
C LEU A 8 -60.63 38.78 -15.79
N GLY A 9 -59.35 39.07 -15.62
CA GLY A 9 -58.40 39.33 -16.71
C GLY A 9 -57.51 38.12 -16.96
N PHE A 10 -57.52 37.64 -18.20
CA PHE A 10 -56.57 36.66 -18.73
C PHE A 10 -55.26 37.39 -19.04
N SER A 11 -54.14 37.00 -18.43
CA SER A 11 -52.83 37.58 -18.71
C SER A 11 -51.83 36.48 -19.04
N ALA A 12 -51.25 36.56 -20.24
CA ALA A 12 -50.25 35.64 -20.77
C ALA A 12 -48.92 35.83 -20.02
N LEU A 13 -48.41 34.75 -19.44
CA LEU A 13 -47.10 34.73 -18.77
C LEU A 13 -46.02 34.39 -19.80
N VAL A 14 -45.20 35.39 -20.15
CA VAL A 14 -43.98 35.22 -20.94
C VAL A 14 -42.93 34.54 -20.05
N LEU A 15 -42.54 33.32 -20.42
CA LEU A 15 -41.43 32.57 -19.82
C LEU A 15 -40.11 33.20 -20.26
N LEU A 16 -39.42 33.87 -19.32
CA LEU A 16 -38.01 34.23 -19.45
C LEU A 16 -37.18 32.97 -19.22
N ILE A 17 -36.60 32.44 -20.31
CA ILE A 17 -35.65 31.34 -20.28
C ILE A 17 -34.30 31.95 -19.86
N ALA A 18 -33.91 31.78 -18.61
CA ALA A 18 -32.54 32.04 -18.17
C ALA A 18 -31.66 30.90 -18.69
N GLY A 19 -30.93 31.16 -19.78
CA GLY A 19 -29.88 30.26 -20.25
C GLY A 19 -28.71 30.32 -19.29
N CYS A 20 -28.49 29.27 -18.50
CA CYS A 20 -27.20 29.03 -17.86
C CYS A 20 -26.18 28.76 -18.98
N SER A 21 -25.30 29.72 -19.25
CA SER A 21 -24.01 29.42 -19.86
C SER A 21 -23.35 28.36 -19.00
N LYS A 22 -22.89 27.27 -19.64
CA LYS A 22 -21.84 26.46 -19.04
C LYS A 22 -20.63 27.37 -18.95
N ASP A 23 -20.43 28.00 -17.81
CA ASP A 23 -19.17 28.65 -17.49
C ASP A 23 -18.13 27.53 -17.41
N SER A 24 -17.49 27.25 -18.55
CA SER A 24 -16.22 26.53 -18.58
C SER A 24 -15.30 27.29 -17.62
N ALA A 25 -14.88 26.62 -16.55
CA ALA A 25 -13.88 27.17 -15.64
C ALA A 25 -12.73 27.76 -16.49
N PRO A 26 -12.25 28.97 -16.17
CA PRO A 26 -11.13 29.55 -16.91
C PRO A 26 -9.99 28.54 -16.90
N ASP A 27 -9.43 28.26 -18.09
CA ASP A 27 -8.30 27.33 -18.22
C ASP A 27 -7.17 27.89 -17.34
N GLU A 28 -6.90 27.21 -16.21
CA GLU A 28 -5.86 27.64 -15.28
C GLU A 28 -4.55 27.72 -16.06
N THR A 29 -4.00 28.94 -16.16
CA THR A 29 -2.69 29.15 -16.73
C THR A 29 -1.66 28.48 -15.83
N ILE A 30 -1.11 27.35 -16.28
CA ILE A 30 -0.05 26.63 -15.58
C ILE A 30 1.19 27.55 -15.48
N PRO A 31 1.66 27.86 -14.27
CA PRO A 31 2.88 28.64 -14.08
C PRO A 31 4.09 27.90 -14.66
N VAL A 32 5.10 28.64 -15.16
CA VAL A 32 6.35 28.05 -15.62
C VAL A 32 7.29 27.87 -14.43
N TYR A 33 7.69 26.63 -14.13
CA TYR A 33 8.62 26.30 -13.05
C TYR A 33 9.48 25.09 -13.42
N THR A 34 10.61 24.95 -12.73
CA THR A 34 11.51 23.81 -12.90
C THR A 34 11.09 22.66 -12.00
N VAL A 35 11.19 21.43 -12.51
CA VAL A 35 11.05 20.21 -11.73
C VAL A 35 12.45 19.71 -11.40
N PRO A 36 12.83 19.54 -10.12
CA PRO A 36 14.11 18.97 -9.74
C PRO A 36 14.27 17.53 -10.26
N THR A 37 15.51 17.05 -10.36
CA THR A 37 15.82 15.67 -10.75
C THR A 37 15.96 14.71 -9.57
N THR A 38 16.03 15.23 -8.34
CA THR A 38 16.04 14.49 -7.07
C THR A 38 15.10 15.16 -6.09
N TYR A 39 14.67 14.44 -5.05
CA TYR A 39 13.69 14.90 -4.06
C TYR A 39 14.34 15.83 -3.01
N ASN A 40 14.99 16.90 -3.46
CA ASN A 40 15.79 17.82 -2.64
C ASN A 40 15.07 19.16 -2.40
N PHE A 41 13.76 19.12 -2.17
CA PHE A 41 12.97 20.31 -1.86
C PHE A 41 13.35 20.93 -0.50
N ALA A 42 13.14 22.23 -0.35
CA ALA A 42 13.26 22.89 0.94
C ALA A 42 12.12 22.49 1.88
N ASN A 43 12.39 22.49 3.19
CA ASN A 43 11.42 22.18 4.24
C ASN A 43 10.74 20.80 4.11
N VAL A 44 11.50 19.77 3.73
CA VAL A 44 11.01 18.39 3.71
C VAL A 44 11.13 17.77 5.09
N ASP A 45 10.02 17.19 5.58
CA ASP A 45 9.98 16.40 6.81
C ASP A 45 9.42 15.00 6.53
N LEU A 46 10.24 13.98 6.79
CA LEU A 46 9.91 12.56 6.60
C LEU A 46 9.85 11.79 7.93
N ASN A 47 9.91 12.48 9.08
CA ASN A 47 10.10 11.83 10.38
C ASN A 47 8.96 10.87 10.74
N ALA A 48 7.72 11.26 10.47
CA ALA A 48 6.55 10.44 10.79
C ALA A 48 6.55 9.11 10.03
N SER A 49 6.72 9.15 8.70
CA SER A 49 6.77 7.95 7.87
C SER A 49 8.00 7.09 8.19
N ASN A 50 9.18 7.68 8.37
CA ASN A 50 10.39 6.95 8.77
C ASN A 50 10.23 6.25 10.12
N THR A 51 9.62 6.90 11.10
CA THR A 51 9.34 6.34 12.42
C THR A 51 8.43 5.12 12.30
N VAL A 52 7.33 5.24 11.57
CA VAL A 52 6.36 4.14 11.41
C VAL A 52 6.94 2.97 10.63
N LEU A 53 7.70 3.21 9.56
CA LEU A 53 8.40 2.16 8.82
C LEU A 53 9.47 1.47 9.69
N GLY A 54 10.12 2.22 10.58
CA GLY A 54 11.01 1.70 11.61
C GLY A 54 10.31 0.78 12.60
N MET A 55 9.16 1.22 13.13
CA MET A 55 8.31 0.43 14.03
C MET A 55 7.86 -0.89 13.37
N VAL A 56 7.38 -0.83 12.12
CA VAL A 56 7.00 -2.03 11.35
C VAL A 56 8.19 -2.95 11.11
N THR A 57 9.39 -2.41 10.87
CA THR A 57 10.62 -3.19 10.71
C THR A 57 10.96 -3.98 11.98
N GLU A 58 10.85 -3.36 13.16
CA GLU A 58 11.05 -4.05 14.43
C GLU A 58 9.98 -5.10 14.69
N MET A 59 8.72 -4.81 14.36
CA MET A 59 7.63 -5.77 14.50
C MET A 59 7.86 -7.02 13.63
N GLY A 60 8.27 -6.83 12.38
CA GLY A 60 8.69 -7.92 11.50
C GLY A 60 9.90 -8.69 12.04
N THR A 61 10.78 -8.04 12.79
CA THR A 61 11.92 -8.70 13.47
C THR A 61 11.44 -9.61 14.59
N VAL A 62 10.49 -9.17 15.42
CA VAL A 62 9.87 -10.01 16.44
C VAL A 62 9.16 -11.21 15.81
N MET A 63 8.47 -11.02 14.69
CA MET A 63 7.79 -12.13 13.98
C MET A 63 8.76 -13.18 13.42
N ARG A 64 9.95 -12.77 12.96
CA ARG A 64 10.97 -13.71 12.45
C ARG A 64 11.43 -14.72 13.52
N ASN A 65 11.28 -14.39 14.81
CA ASN A 65 11.62 -15.31 15.90
C ASN A 65 10.78 -16.59 15.89
N ALA A 66 9.66 -16.65 15.16
CA ALA A 66 8.87 -17.87 14.99
C ALA A 66 9.66 -19.06 14.41
N THR A 67 10.80 -18.81 13.78
CA THR A 67 11.68 -19.85 13.23
C THR A 67 12.70 -20.41 14.22
N VAL A 68 12.85 -19.77 15.39
CA VAL A 68 13.79 -20.16 16.45
C VAL A 68 13.08 -20.54 17.75
N GLY A 69 11.86 -20.05 17.99
CA GLY A 69 11.08 -20.39 19.18
C GLY A 69 9.75 -19.62 19.26
N PRO A 70 9.07 -19.70 20.41
CA PRO A 70 7.78 -19.05 20.62
C PRO A 70 7.85 -17.53 20.43
N VAL A 71 6.88 -16.98 19.70
CA VAL A 71 6.70 -15.54 19.53
C VAL A 71 5.81 -14.96 20.63
N ASP A 72 6.21 -13.82 21.16
CA ASP A 72 5.40 -13.07 22.12
C ASP A 72 4.29 -12.26 21.41
N GLY A 73 3.09 -12.84 21.39
CA GLY A 73 1.90 -12.21 20.83
C GLY A 73 1.43 -10.98 21.61
N VAL A 74 1.69 -10.91 22.92
CA VAL A 74 1.34 -9.75 23.75
C VAL A 74 2.21 -8.57 23.35
N LYS A 75 3.52 -8.80 23.19
CA LYS A 75 4.45 -7.78 22.68
C LYS A 75 4.05 -7.30 21.29
N LEU A 76 3.73 -8.20 20.36
CA LEU A 76 3.30 -7.80 19.00
C LEU A 76 2.03 -6.94 19.01
N LYS A 77 1.05 -7.27 19.85
CA LYS A 77 -0.17 -6.47 20.02
C LYS A 77 0.13 -5.11 20.67
N ALA A 78 1.05 -5.07 21.64
CA ALA A 78 1.53 -3.84 22.23
C ALA A 78 2.28 -2.94 21.24
N MET A 79 3.05 -3.51 20.29
CA MET A 79 3.71 -2.77 19.20
C MET A 79 2.69 -2.10 18.28
N LEU A 80 1.54 -2.74 18.02
CA LEU A 80 0.48 -2.13 17.20
C LEU A 80 -0.07 -0.83 17.83
N THR A 81 -0.30 -0.85 19.15
CA THR A 81 -0.86 0.27 19.91
C THR A 81 0.19 1.19 20.53
N ASN A 82 1.48 0.86 20.37
CA ASN A 82 2.61 1.52 21.03
C ASN A 82 2.42 1.69 22.55
N THR A 83 2.04 0.61 23.23
CA THR A 83 1.74 0.63 24.68
C THR A 83 2.82 -0.10 25.47
N GLY A 84 3.29 0.49 26.58
CA GLY A 84 4.26 -0.16 27.47
C GLY A 84 5.69 -0.25 26.94
N ALA A 85 6.10 0.72 26.11
CA ALA A 85 7.43 0.81 25.48
C ALA A 85 7.87 -0.50 24.78
N PRO A 86 7.11 -1.00 23.79
CA PRO A 86 7.32 -2.34 23.23
C PRO A 86 8.47 -2.42 22.20
N PHE A 87 8.98 -1.29 21.73
CA PHE A 87 10.06 -1.21 20.73
C PHE A 87 11.44 -1.19 21.38
N ALA A 88 12.43 -1.75 20.70
CA ALA A 88 13.83 -1.68 21.10
C ALA A 88 14.38 -0.26 20.89
N THR A 89 14.00 0.41 19.80
CA THR A 89 14.37 1.80 19.57
C THR A 89 13.55 2.73 20.47
N ALA A 90 14.21 3.36 21.45
CA ALA A 90 13.57 4.21 22.45
C ALA A 90 12.73 5.35 21.85
N ALA A 91 13.20 5.96 20.76
CA ALA A 91 12.50 7.05 20.08
C ALA A 91 11.11 6.64 19.55
N TYR A 92 10.92 5.37 19.17
CA TYR A 92 9.62 4.88 18.71
C TYR A 92 8.61 4.82 19.85
N ASN A 93 9.04 4.44 21.04
CA ASN A 93 8.20 4.37 22.25
C ASN A 93 7.70 5.75 22.71
N THR A 94 8.43 6.82 22.40
CA THR A 94 8.09 8.20 22.80
C THR A 94 7.55 9.04 21.64
N SER A 95 7.36 8.46 20.45
CA SER A 95 6.96 9.18 19.23
C SER A 95 5.51 9.67 19.26
N GLY A 96 4.66 9.10 20.12
CA GLY A 96 3.21 9.32 20.11
C GLY A 96 2.48 8.63 18.94
N LEU A 97 3.20 8.03 17.99
CA LEU A 97 2.64 7.32 16.85
C LEU A 97 2.26 5.89 17.22
N GLN A 98 1.18 5.40 16.62
CA GLN A 98 0.73 4.01 16.74
C GLN A 98 0.62 3.42 15.33
N ILE A 99 1.02 2.17 15.15
CA ILE A 99 0.89 1.48 13.86
C ILE A 99 -0.61 1.31 13.55
N ASN A 100 -1.38 0.84 14.53
CA ASN A 100 -2.78 0.45 14.35
C ASN A 100 -3.65 1.60 13.82
N SER A 101 -3.49 2.80 14.36
CA SER A 101 -4.26 3.99 13.96
C SER A 101 -3.94 4.50 12.55
N GLN A 102 -2.85 4.02 11.95
CA GLN A 102 -2.40 4.38 10.61
C GLN A 102 -2.71 3.29 9.57
N THR A 103 -3.48 2.27 9.96
CA THR A 103 -3.86 1.17 9.07
C THR A 103 -5.31 1.24 8.66
N ALA A 104 -5.61 0.65 7.50
CA ALA A 104 -6.96 0.46 7.01
C ALA A 104 -7.83 -0.25 8.05
N PRO A 105 -9.12 0.11 8.21
CA PRO A 105 -9.99 -0.50 9.21
C PRO A 105 -10.06 -2.04 9.16
N LEU A 106 -10.08 -2.62 7.95
CA LEU A 106 -10.07 -4.07 7.79
C LEU A 106 -8.75 -4.70 8.29
N PHE A 107 -7.60 -4.04 8.06
CA PHE A 107 -6.31 -4.53 8.53
C PHE A 107 -6.24 -4.58 10.06
N GLN A 108 -6.83 -3.61 10.76
CA GLN A 108 -6.89 -3.58 12.24
C GLN A 108 -7.58 -4.83 12.81
N THR A 109 -8.51 -5.42 12.06
CA THR A 109 -9.18 -6.66 12.44
C THR A 109 -8.34 -7.89 12.06
N ASP A 110 -7.85 -7.93 10.81
CA ASP A 110 -7.11 -9.09 10.27
C ASP A 110 -5.80 -9.36 11.02
N VAL A 111 -5.09 -8.29 11.39
CA VAL A 111 -3.74 -8.36 11.97
C VAL A 111 -3.69 -9.19 13.26
N ILE A 112 -4.76 -9.16 14.06
CA ILE A 112 -4.85 -9.95 15.29
C ILE A 112 -4.87 -11.44 14.96
N GLY A 113 -5.64 -11.84 13.95
CA GLY A 113 -5.69 -13.23 13.49
C GLY A 113 -4.36 -13.71 12.91
N PHE A 114 -3.62 -12.84 12.22
CA PHE A 114 -2.28 -13.16 11.71
C PHE A 114 -1.29 -13.39 12.86
N ILE A 115 -1.29 -12.50 13.86
CA ILE A 115 -0.44 -12.63 15.05
C ILE A 115 -0.77 -13.92 15.79
N ASP A 116 -2.04 -14.18 16.11
CA ASP A 116 -2.44 -15.35 16.89
C ASP A 116 -2.12 -16.66 16.16
N SER A 117 -2.28 -16.69 14.84
CA SER A 117 -1.89 -17.84 14.01
C SER A 117 -0.38 -18.07 14.03
N LEU A 118 0.42 -17.01 13.93
CA LEU A 118 1.87 -17.11 14.00
C LEU A 118 2.34 -17.60 15.38
N VAL A 119 1.76 -17.06 16.45
CA VAL A 119 2.05 -17.47 17.84
C VAL A 119 1.78 -18.96 18.01
N LYS A 120 0.61 -19.44 17.56
CA LYS A 120 0.25 -20.86 17.62
C LYS A 120 1.26 -21.75 16.88
N VAL A 121 1.69 -21.37 15.68
CA VAL A 121 2.69 -22.13 14.91
C VAL A 121 4.05 -22.11 15.61
N SER A 122 4.47 -20.97 16.14
CA SER A 122 5.78 -20.78 16.79
C SER A 122 5.98 -21.60 18.06
N GLN A 123 4.89 -22.09 18.67
CA GLN A 123 4.93 -22.97 19.85
C GLN A 123 5.16 -24.45 19.48
N SER A 124 5.04 -24.81 18.20
CA SER A 124 5.21 -26.18 17.77
C SER A 124 6.68 -26.62 17.86
N ALA A 125 6.89 -27.82 18.42
CA ALA A 125 8.20 -28.47 18.46
C ALA A 125 8.42 -29.44 17.29
N THR A 126 7.48 -29.54 16.36
CA THR A 126 7.56 -30.46 15.21
C THR A 126 8.02 -29.73 13.95
N ALA A 127 8.65 -30.48 13.04
CA ALA A 127 8.93 -29.99 11.70
C ALA A 127 7.61 -29.73 10.95
N ALA A 128 7.55 -28.64 10.19
CA ALA A 128 6.37 -28.36 9.36
C ALA A 128 6.21 -29.40 8.26
N SER A 129 4.99 -29.93 8.10
CA SER A 129 4.63 -30.79 6.98
C SER A 129 3.13 -30.68 6.69
N ARG A 130 2.67 -31.36 5.64
CA ARG A 130 1.23 -31.49 5.37
C ARG A 130 0.51 -32.02 6.61
N GLY A 131 -0.49 -31.27 7.08
CA GLY A 131 -1.27 -31.59 8.28
C GLY A 131 -0.61 -31.22 9.61
N VAL A 132 0.67 -30.81 9.61
CA VAL A 132 1.45 -30.55 10.83
C VAL A 132 1.97 -29.12 10.82
N ALA A 133 1.47 -28.29 11.75
CA ALA A 133 2.02 -26.96 11.97
C ALA A 133 3.40 -27.06 12.64
N GLY A 134 4.34 -26.23 12.21
CA GLY A 134 5.72 -26.32 12.71
C GLY A 134 6.67 -25.35 12.04
N VAL A 135 7.97 -25.57 12.29
CA VAL A 135 9.05 -24.89 11.58
C VAL A 135 9.70 -25.87 10.62
N GLY A 136 9.57 -25.62 9.31
CA GLY A 136 10.22 -26.41 8.27
C GLY A 136 11.52 -25.76 7.81
N ALA A 137 12.48 -26.57 7.36
CA ALA A 137 13.69 -26.11 6.72
C ALA A 137 13.63 -26.35 5.22
N SER A 138 14.26 -25.48 4.43
CA SER A 138 14.41 -25.70 3.00
C SER A 138 15.27 -26.95 2.75
N THR A 139 14.86 -27.72 1.76
CA THR A 139 15.60 -28.87 1.22
C THR A 139 16.89 -28.46 0.52
N ALA A 140 16.95 -27.26 -0.06
CA ALA A 140 18.14 -26.71 -0.72
C ALA A 140 19.11 -26.06 0.28
N ASN A 141 18.61 -25.50 1.38
CA ASN A 141 19.42 -24.89 2.43
C ASN A 141 18.75 -25.02 3.80
N ALA A 142 19.25 -25.91 4.65
CA ALA A 142 18.68 -26.16 5.98
C ALA A 142 18.72 -24.96 6.94
N ALA A 143 19.52 -23.92 6.65
CA ALA A 143 19.52 -22.68 7.41
C ALA A 143 18.30 -21.79 7.10
N THR A 144 17.71 -21.92 5.91
CA THR A 144 16.48 -21.23 5.53
C THR A 144 15.29 -21.96 6.11
N LYS A 145 14.59 -21.32 7.06
CA LYS A 145 13.47 -21.91 7.79
C LYS A 145 12.21 -21.05 7.72
N TYR A 146 11.05 -21.70 7.78
CA TYR A 146 9.75 -21.02 7.78
C TYR A 146 8.79 -21.67 8.78
N ALA A 147 8.07 -20.83 9.51
CA ALA A 147 6.96 -21.23 10.37
C ALA A 147 5.68 -21.36 9.53
N LEU A 148 5.16 -22.58 9.40
CA LEU A 148 4.00 -22.90 8.55
C LEU A 148 2.89 -23.55 9.38
N THR A 149 1.64 -23.23 9.06
CA THR A 149 0.49 -24.01 9.55
C THR A 149 0.49 -25.42 8.95
N GLY A 150 -0.38 -26.31 9.45
CA GLY A 150 -0.60 -27.62 8.85
C GLY A 150 -1.14 -27.57 7.41
N THR A 151 -1.68 -26.43 6.99
CA THR A 151 -2.08 -26.16 5.59
C THR A 151 -1.00 -25.42 4.80
N GLY A 152 0.20 -25.22 5.36
CA GLY A 152 1.33 -24.60 4.67
C GLY A 152 1.33 -23.07 4.68
N ILE A 153 0.46 -22.41 5.45
CA ILE A 153 0.36 -20.95 5.44
C ILE A 153 1.44 -20.35 6.35
N ASN A 154 2.19 -19.39 5.83
CA ASN A 154 3.14 -18.57 6.59
C ASN A 154 2.51 -17.23 6.96
N TYR A 155 1.96 -17.10 8.17
CA TYR A 155 1.31 -15.87 8.62
C TYR A 155 2.27 -14.70 8.87
N ALA A 156 3.56 -14.95 9.13
CA ALA A 156 4.54 -13.86 9.19
C ALA A 156 4.70 -13.21 7.81
N GLN A 157 4.66 -14.01 6.74
CA GLN A 157 4.72 -13.49 5.37
C GLN A 157 3.42 -12.81 4.95
N ILE A 158 2.25 -13.39 5.28
CA ILE A 158 0.97 -12.71 5.05
C ILE A 158 0.98 -11.35 5.74
N PHE A 159 1.38 -11.26 7.00
CA PHE A 159 1.53 -9.99 7.71
C PHE A 159 2.46 -9.01 6.98
N ASN A 160 3.67 -9.46 6.61
CA ASN A 160 4.66 -8.60 5.96
C ASN A 160 4.17 -8.03 4.61
N LYS A 161 3.35 -8.76 3.86
CA LYS A 161 2.80 -8.25 2.59
C LYS A 161 1.54 -7.43 2.81
N THR A 162 0.70 -7.85 3.74
CA THR A 162 -0.54 -7.12 4.07
C THR A 162 -0.27 -5.77 4.72
N ILE A 163 0.81 -5.59 5.50
CA ILE A 163 1.17 -4.27 6.06
C ILE A 163 1.57 -3.27 4.95
N MET A 164 2.14 -3.74 3.83
CA MET A 164 2.48 -2.87 2.70
C MET A 164 1.22 -2.31 2.02
N GLY A 165 0.15 -3.09 1.89
CA GLY A 165 -1.14 -2.59 1.42
C GLY A 165 -1.93 -1.83 2.50
N GLY A 166 -2.06 -2.44 3.68
CA GLY A 166 -2.93 -2.01 4.77
C GLY A 166 -2.43 -0.82 5.58
N LEU A 167 -1.12 -0.55 5.56
CA LEU A 167 -0.54 0.65 6.17
C LEU A 167 0.06 1.54 5.10
N ILE A 168 1.07 1.06 4.37
CA ILE A 168 1.88 1.95 3.54
C ILE A 168 1.08 2.50 2.36
N THR A 169 0.46 1.61 1.58
CA THR A 169 -0.41 2.03 0.46
C THR A 169 -1.61 2.81 0.97
N TYR A 170 -2.27 2.32 2.04
CA TYR A 170 -3.40 3.02 2.66
C TYR A 170 -3.07 4.47 3.04
N GLN A 171 -1.95 4.70 3.73
CA GLN A 171 -1.50 6.05 4.10
C GLN A 171 -1.27 6.92 2.86
N ILE A 172 -0.54 6.42 1.87
CA ILE A 172 -0.27 7.14 0.63
C ILE A 172 -1.57 7.51 -0.08
N VAL A 173 -2.46 6.55 -0.32
CA VAL A 173 -3.62 6.75 -1.21
C VAL A 173 -4.82 7.40 -0.53
N ASN A 174 -5.01 7.17 0.76
CA ASN A 174 -6.16 7.69 1.50
C ASN A 174 -5.83 9.02 2.18
N ASN A 175 -4.77 9.03 2.99
CA ASN A 175 -4.51 10.17 3.86
C ASN A 175 -3.76 11.30 3.14
N TYR A 176 -2.86 10.98 2.21
CA TYR A 176 -1.99 12.00 1.60
C TYR A 176 -2.34 12.36 0.16
N MET A 177 -2.52 11.40 -0.75
CA MET A 177 -2.86 11.67 -2.16
C MET A 177 -4.34 11.96 -2.40
N ASP A 178 -5.20 11.78 -1.39
CA ASP A 178 -6.61 12.12 -1.44
C ASP A 178 -6.94 13.24 -0.46
N SER A 179 -7.10 12.96 0.84
CA SER A 179 -7.47 14.00 1.81
C SER A 179 -6.39 15.08 1.98
N GLY A 180 -5.12 14.67 1.91
CA GLY A 180 -3.94 15.51 2.21
C GLY A 180 -3.59 16.55 1.16
N ILE A 181 -4.21 16.49 -0.02
CA ILE A 181 -4.02 17.46 -1.12
C ILE A 181 -5.33 18.15 -1.55
N SER A 182 -6.40 17.94 -0.79
CA SER A 182 -7.70 18.56 -1.05
C SER A 182 -7.63 20.08 -0.89
N SER A 183 -8.62 20.79 -1.44
CA SER A 183 -8.68 22.25 -1.40
C SER A 183 -8.82 22.83 0.01
N SER A 184 -9.20 22.02 1.01
CA SER A 184 -9.25 22.46 2.41
C SER A 184 -7.89 22.44 3.11
N VAL A 185 -6.86 21.84 2.51
CA VAL A 185 -5.53 21.76 3.10
C VAL A 185 -4.77 23.06 2.82
N ASN A 186 -4.18 23.65 3.86
CA ASN A 186 -3.41 24.87 3.72
C ASN A 186 -2.18 24.65 2.82
N ASN A 187 -2.07 25.48 1.78
CA ASN A 187 -0.91 25.55 0.92
C ASN A 187 -0.36 26.98 0.83
N THR A 188 -0.35 27.73 1.93
CA THR A 188 0.14 29.13 1.94
C THR A 188 1.05 29.43 3.12
N THR A 189 0.73 28.91 4.31
CA THR A 189 1.49 29.15 5.53
C THR A 189 2.67 28.19 5.57
N VAL A 190 3.88 28.73 5.50
CA VAL A 190 5.11 27.93 5.59
C VAL A 190 5.50 27.74 7.05
N VAL A 191 5.72 26.49 7.45
CA VAL A 191 6.34 26.10 8.70
C VAL A 191 7.79 25.71 8.41
N THR A 192 8.74 26.32 9.11
CA THR A 192 10.16 26.00 8.96
C THR A 192 10.40 24.51 9.23
N GLY A 193 11.02 23.82 8.27
CA GLY A 193 11.34 22.40 8.36
C GLY A 193 10.29 21.45 7.78
N SER A 194 9.04 21.88 7.60
CA SER A 194 7.97 21.02 7.03
C SER A 194 7.18 21.64 5.86
N GLY A 195 7.37 22.92 5.58
CA GLY A 195 6.74 23.59 4.45
C GLY A 195 5.30 23.96 4.77
N THR A 196 4.46 24.10 3.74
CA THR A 196 3.01 24.20 3.96
C THR A 196 2.43 22.85 4.38
N ALA A 197 1.19 22.83 4.89
CA ALA A 197 0.55 21.57 5.26
C ALA A 197 0.39 20.62 4.06
N MET A 198 0.08 21.15 2.87
CA MET A 198 -0.03 20.35 1.65
C MET A 198 1.33 19.81 1.18
N GLU A 199 2.37 20.62 1.29
CA GLU A 199 3.75 20.20 1.02
C GLU A 199 4.18 19.06 1.96
N HIS A 200 3.98 19.23 3.27
CA HIS A 200 4.27 18.22 4.27
C HIS A 200 3.52 16.90 4.03
N ASN A 201 2.25 16.98 3.65
CA ASN A 201 1.45 15.78 3.32
C ASN A 201 2.01 15.04 2.11
N TRP A 202 2.40 15.77 1.06
CA TRP A 202 3.01 15.19 -0.14
C TRP A 202 4.36 14.53 0.18
N ASP A 203 5.19 15.21 0.98
CA ASP A 203 6.49 14.71 1.46
C ASP A 203 6.32 13.46 2.31
N THR A 204 5.31 13.42 3.19
CA THR A 204 5.04 12.25 4.01
C THR A 204 4.62 11.03 3.18
N ALA A 205 3.86 11.23 2.09
CA ALA A 205 3.54 10.16 1.14
C ALA A 205 4.80 9.60 0.45
N PHE A 206 5.71 10.49 0.02
CA PHE A 206 7.00 10.09 -0.54
C PHE A 206 7.81 9.29 0.49
N GLY A 207 7.85 9.73 1.75
CA GLY A 207 8.53 9.01 2.82
C GLY A 207 7.95 7.62 3.08
N TYR A 208 6.63 7.45 2.97
CA TYR A 208 5.99 6.13 3.07
C TYR A 208 6.40 5.17 1.95
N TRP A 209 6.70 5.67 0.74
CA TRP A 209 7.26 4.82 -0.32
C TRP A 209 8.61 4.19 0.10
N GLY A 210 9.39 4.90 0.93
CA GLY A 210 10.58 4.35 1.58
C GLY A 210 11.80 4.23 0.65
N VAL A 211 12.00 5.24 -0.20
CA VAL A 211 13.14 5.33 -1.12
C VAL A 211 14.05 6.53 -0.80
N PRO A 212 15.34 6.51 -1.18
CA PRO A 212 16.21 7.67 -1.02
C PRO A 212 15.82 8.80 -1.98
N ILE A 213 16.23 10.03 -1.67
CA ILE A 213 15.86 11.24 -2.44
C ILE A 213 16.40 11.24 -3.87
N ASP A 214 17.43 10.46 -4.16
CA ASP A 214 18.08 10.31 -5.46
C ASP A 214 17.72 8.96 -6.14
N PHE A 215 16.61 8.36 -5.73
CA PHE A 215 16.05 7.18 -6.39
C PHE A 215 15.65 7.49 -7.85
N PRO A 216 15.79 6.55 -8.81
CA PRO A 216 16.33 5.20 -8.67
C PRO A 216 17.85 5.09 -8.89
N THR A 217 18.58 6.21 -9.01
CA THR A 217 20.04 6.15 -9.18
C THR A 217 20.74 5.61 -7.94
N ASN A 218 20.17 5.88 -6.77
CA ASN A 218 20.51 5.22 -5.51
C ASN A 218 19.37 4.30 -5.08
N LYS A 219 19.69 3.05 -4.76
CA LYS A 219 18.73 2.05 -4.24
C LYS A 219 19.16 1.51 -2.87
N THR A 220 20.13 2.15 -2.23
CA THR A 220 20.67 1.70 -0.95
C THR A 220 19.60 1.81 0.13
N GLY A 221 19.44 0.74 0.90
CA GLY A 221 18.55 0.74 2.07
C GLY A 221 17.05 0.72 1.77
N VAL A 222 16.63 0.57 0.50
CA VAL A 222 15.21 0.46 0.15
C VAL A 222 14.58 -0.77 0.81
N LYS A 223 13.39 -0.57 1.37
CA LYS A 223 12.58 -1.61 2.03
C LYS A 223 11.14 -1.52 1.53
N PHE A 224 10.33 -2.53 1.87
CA PHE A 224 8.90 -2.53 1.55
C PHE A 224 8.64 -2.17 0.08
N TRP A 225 7.87 -1.13 -0.22
CA TRP A 225 7.57 -0.73 -1.60
C TRP A 225 8.76 -0.24 -2.39
N GLY A 226 9.75 0.42 -1.79
CA GLY A 226 11.00 0.77 -2.49
C GLY A 226 11.78 -0.46 -2.98
N SER A 227 11.74 -1.56 -2.20
CA SER A 227 12.32 -2.84 -2.61
C SER A 227 11.49 -3.50 -3.72
N TYR A 228 10.16 -3.59 -3.56
CA TYR A 228 9.33 -4.24 -4.57
C TYR A 228 9.25 -3.46 -5.88
N SER A 229 9.18 -2.13 -5.84
CA SER A 229 9.24 -1.31 -7.06
C SER A 229 10.54 -1.53 -7.83
N THR A 230 11.64 -1.79 -7.11
CA THR A 230 12.93 -2.18 -7.71
C THR A 230 12.89 -3.57 -8.36
N GLN A 231 12.31 -4.56 -7.68
CA GLN A 231 12.25 -5.94 -8.17
C GLN A 231 11.41 -6.05 -9.46
N VAL A 232 10.29 -5.34 -9.52
CA VAL A 232 9.34 -5.40 -10.66
C VAL A 232 9.64 -4.37 -11.76
N ASP A 233 10.69 -3.56 -11.63
CA ASP A 233 10.95 -2.41 -12.52
C ASP A 233 11.28 -2.84 -13.96
N SER A 234 11.80 -4.05 -14.15
CA SER A 234 12.05 -4.65 -15.47
C SER A 234 10.78 -4.70 -16.31
N GLY A 235 9.65 -5.10 -15.71
CA GLY A 235 8.35 -5.22 -16.39
C GLY A 235 7.43 -4.02 -16.21
N TYR A 236 7.39 -3.41 -15.02
CA TYR A 236 6.39 -2.37 -14.70
C TYR A 236 6.93 -0.93 -14.83
N LYS A 237 8.25 -0.72 -14.69
CA LYS A 237 8.87 0.62 -14.72
C LYS A 237 8.38 1.56 -13.60
N ALA A 238 7.93 0.99 -12.48
CA ALA A 238 7.34 1.72 -11.35
C ALA A 238 8.26 2.82 -10.80
N ASN A 239 9.57 2.60 -10.81
CA ASN A 239 10.52 3.50 -10.18
C ASN A 239 10.51 4.88 -10.82
N LYS A 240 10.59 4.94 -12.15
CA LYS A 240 10.57 6.21 -12.89
C LYS A 240 9.20 6.86 -12.82
N ILE A 241 8.12 6.07 -12.95
CA ILE A 241 6.74 6.58 -12.91
C ILE A 241 6.47 7.28 -11.57
N LEU A 242 6.78 6.63 -10.45
CA LEU A 242 6.58 7.20 -9.12
C LEU A 242 7.50 8.39 -8.87
N MET A 243 8.79 8.28 -9.18
CA MET A 243 9.73 9.37 -8.91
C MET A 243 9.37 10.64 -9.69
N ASP A 244 9.10 10.51 -10.99
CA ASP A 244 8.67 11.65 -11.82
C ASP A 244 7.39 12.29 -11.28
N ALA A 245 6.41 11.48 -10.86
CA ALA A 245 5.15 11.97 -10.33
C ALA A 245 5.33 12.69 -8.99
N PHE A 246 6.11 12.13 -8.07
CA PHE A 246 6.40 12.75 -6.77
C PHE A 246 7.15 14.07 -6.94
N LEU A 247 8.18 14.12 -7.79
CA LEU A 247 8.93 15.35 -8.08
C LEU A 247 8.05 16.43 -8.71
N LYS A 248 7.34 16.06 -9.77
CA LYS A 248 6.51 17.01 -10.53
C LYS A 248 5.33 17.52 -9.69
N GLY A 249 4.68 16.66 -8.90
CA GLY A 249 3.57 17.06 -8.05
C GLY A 249 4.03 17.93 -6.88
N ARG A 250 5.19 17.63 -6.27
CA ARG A 250 5.75 18.46 -5.20
C ARG A 250 6.14 19.86 -5.70
N ALA A 251 6.70 19.96 -6.91
CA ALA A 251 6.98 21.23 -7.57
C ALA A 251 5.68 22.00 -7.91
N ALA A 252 4.65 21.31 -8.39
CA ALA A 252 3.35 21.91 -8.68
C ALA A 252 2.69 22.52 -7.43
N ILE A 253 2.76 21.84 -6.28
CA ILE A 253 2.24 22.34 -4.99
C ILE A 253 2.92 23.65 -4.59
N SER A 254 4.25 23.74 -4.68
CA SER A 254 4.99 24.97 -4.37
C SER A 254 4.58 26.13 -5.28
N ASN A 255 4.24 25.83 -6.54
CA ASN A 255 3.90 26.83 -7.56
C ASN A 255 2.39 27.06 -7.74
N LYS A 256 1.54 26.49 -6.88
CA LYS A 256 0.06 26.63 -6.93
C LYS A 256 -0.56 26.13 -8.24
N ASP A 257 0.04 25.10 -8.84
CA ASP A 257 -0.48 24.42 -10.02
C ASP A 257 -1.34 23.21 -9.60
N ASP A 258 -2.62 23.47 -9.34
CA ASP A 258 -3.55 22.46 -8.87
C ASP A 258 -3.85 21.39 -9.92
N LYS A 259 -3.93 21.77 -11.20
CA LYS A 259 -4.13 20.85 -12.33
C LYS A 259 -3.02 19.80 -12.40
N THR A 260 -1.75 20.22 -12.37
CA THR A 260 -0.63 19.28 -12.41
C THR A 260 -0.54 18.45 -11.14
N LYS A 261 -0.74 19.05 -9.95
CA LYS A 261 -0.77 18.33 -8.66
C LYS A 261 -1.75 17.17 -8.70
N LEU A 262 -3.01 17.43 -9.09
CA LEU A 262 -4.06 16.41 -9.15
C LEU A 262 -3.76 15.31 -10.19
N ALA A 263 -3.17 15.68 -11.33
CA ALA A 263 -2.74 14.72 -12.34
C ALA A 263 -1.64 13.79 -11.80
N GLN A 264 -0.64 14.32 -11.07
CA GLN A 264 0.42 13.50 -10.48
C GLN A 264 -0.09 12.62 -9.33
N ALA A 265 -1.02 13.14 -8.51
CA ALA A 265 -1.65 12.34 -7.46
C ALA A 265 -2.39 11.13 -8.04
N THR A 266 -3.13 11.33 -9.14
CA THR A 266 -3.82 10.25 -9.86
C THR A 266 -2.84 9.18 -10.35
N ILE A 267 -1.69 9.59 -10.91
CA ILE A 267 -0.64 8.65 -11.32
C ILE A 267 -0.14 7.83 -10.12
N ILE A 268 0.12 8.47 -8.98
CA ILE A 268 0.60 7.79 -7.76
C ILE A 268 -0.44 6.78 -7.25
N LEU A 269 -1.71 7.17 -7.16
CA LEU A 269 -2.82 6.31 -6.74
C LEU A 269 -2.90 5.04 -7.60
N GLU A 270 -2.94 5.21 -8.92
CA GLU A 270 -2.99 4.09 -9.86
C GLU A 270 -1.73 3.23 -9.81
N THR A 271 -0.58 3.87 -9.60
CA THR A 271 0.71 3.20 -9.66
C THR A 271 0.90 2.25 -8.48
N PHE A 272 0.49 2.63 -7.27
CA PHE A 272 0.59 1.77 -6.08
C PHE A 272 -0.36 0.57 -6.11
N GLU A 273 -1.57 0.72 -6.67
CA GLU A 273 -2.46 -0.42 -6.87
C GLU A 273 -1.83 -1.44 -7.84
N LYS A 274 -1.38 -0.97 -9.01
CA LYS A 274 -0.70 -1.82 -10.00
C LYS A 274 0.61 -2.40 -9.48
N LEU A 275 1.36 -1.67 -8.65
CA LEU A 275 2.58 -2.15 -8.00
C LEU A 275 2.28 -3.34 -7.09
N THR A 276 1.14 -3.34 -6.39
CA THR A 276 0.70 -4.49 -5.59
C THR A 276 0.43 -5.71 -6.45
N GLY A 277 -0.22 -5.54 -7.62
CA GLY A 277 -0.41 -6.61 -8.59
C GLY A 277 0.91 -7.14 -9.17
N ALA A 278 1.83 -6.24 -9.54
CA ALA A 278 3.16 -6.61 -10.03
C ALA A 278 3.98 -7.36 -8.96
N ALA A 279 3.93 -6.92 -7.70
CA ALA A 279 4.57 -7.62 -6.59
C ALA A 279 3.99 -9.02 -6.37
N ALA A 280 2.68 -9.22 -6.55
CA ALA A 280 2.09 -10.55 -6.52
C ALA A 280 2.61 -11.45 -7.65
N LEU A 281 2.88 -10.91 -8.85
CA LEU A 281 3.49 -11.65 -9.96
C LEU A 281 4.95 -12.05 -9.66
N GLN A 282 5.73 -11.15 -9.05
CA GLN A 282 7.09 -11.47 -8.58
C GLN A 282 7.05 -12.68 -7.64
N GLU A 283 6.09 -12.73 -6.72
CA GLU A 283 5.95 -13.89 -5.85
C GLU A 283 5.50 -15.16 -6.60
N VAL A 284 4.65 -15.06 -7.64
CA VAL A 284 4.32 -16.22 -8.49
C VAL A 284 5.59 -16.79 -9.13
N LYS A 285 6.46 -15.93 -9.65
CA LYS A 285 7.74 -16.34 -10.21
C LYS A 285 8.60 -17.06 -9.16
N GLU A 286 8.74 -16.52 -7.96
CA GLU A 286 9.50 -17.15 -6.87
C GLU A 286 8.88 -18.48 -6.39
N VAL A 287 7.55 -18.60 -6.40
CA VAL A 287 6.86 -19.87 -6.14
C VAL A 287 7.21 -20.92 -7.19
N LYS A 288 7.27 -20.52 -8.47
CA LYS A 288 7.64 -21.43 -9.57
C LYS A 288 9.09 -21.90 -9.45
N GLU A 289 10.01 -21.01 -9.09
CA GLU A 289 11.42 -21.33 -8.85
C GLU A 289 11.62 -22.29 -7.67
N SER A 290 10.72 -22.24 -6.68
CA SER A 290 10.76 -23.08 -5.48
C SER A 290 9.83 -24.30 -5.53
N ILE A 291 9.26 -24.65 -6.69
CA ILE A 291 8.16 -25.63 -6.81
C ILE A 291 8.45 -27.01 -6.17
N ASN A 292 9.73 -27.41 -6.12
CA ASN A 292 10.19 -28.69 -5.57
C ASN A 292 10.48 -28.65 -4.06
N ASP A 293 10.46 -27.48 -3.43
CA ASP A 293 10.68 -27.29 -2.00
C ASP A 293 9.38 -26.80 -1.34
N ASN A 294 8.60 -27.73 -0.79
CA ASN A 294 7.30 -27.39 -0.19
C ASN A 294 7.39 -26.31 0.89
N ILE A 295 8.48 -26.24 1.65
CA ILE A 295 8.61 -25.27 2.74
C ILE A 295 8.80 -23.87 2.15
N VAL A 296 9.74 -23.71 1.21
CA VAL A 296 10.00 -22.44 0.54
C VAL A 296 8.81 -22.03 -0.32
N ARG A 297 8.31 -22.95 -1.17
CA ARG A 297 7.16 -22.73 -2.06
C ARG A 297 5.95 -22.22 -1.33
N ASN A 298 5.57 -22.85 -0.22
CA ASN A 298 4.37 -22.47 0.52
C ASN A 298 4.56 -21.12 1.25
N SER A 299 5.79 -20.81 1.69
CA SER A 299 6.11 -19.48 2.21
C SER A 299 5.96 -18.41 1.13
N ARG A 300 6.52 -18.61 -0.07
CA ARG A 300 6.36 -17.70 -1.21
C ARG A 300 4.90 -17.57 -1.69
N LEU A 301 4.15 -18.68 -1.65
CA LEU A 301 2.72 -18.64 -1.98
C LEU A 301 1.94 -17.80 -0.95
N SER A 302 2.37 -17.80 0.31
CA SER A 302 1.80 -16.94 1.36
C SER A 302 2.13 -15.46 1.12
N GLU A 303 3.29 -15.15 0.57
CA GLU A 303 3.64 -13.79 0.12
C GLU A 303 2.73 -13.34 -1.03
N CYS A 304 2.58 -14.17 -2.07
CA CYS A 304 1.67 -13.91 -3.19
C CYS A 304 0.22 -13.69 -2.72
N TYR A 305 -0.30 -14.59 -1.89
CA TYR A 305 -1.63 -14.48 -1.30
C TYR A 305 -1.77 -13.17 -0.50
N GLY A 306 -0.76 -12.83 0.31
CA GLY A 306 -0.73 -11.62 1.10
C GLY A 306 -0.84 -10.35 0.25
N PHE A 307 -0.12 -10.27 -0.88
CA PHE A 307 -0.25 -9.13 -1.80
C PHE A 307 -1.63 -9.03 -2.42
N VAL A 308 -2.18 -10.13 -2.96
CA VAL A 308 -3.53 -10.13 -3.56
C VAL A 308 -4.57 -9.74 -2.52
N TYR A 309 -4.49 -10.29 -1.30
CA TYR A 309 -5.41 -9.97 -0.23
C TYR A 309 -5.30 -8.50 0.21
N SER A 310 -4.07 -7.96 0.23
CA SER A 310 -3.81 -6.57 0.63
C SER A 310 -4.48 -5.52 -0.26
N LEU A 311 -4.84 -5.88 -1.50
CA LEU A 311 -5.61 -5.00 -2.40
C LEU A 311 -6.92 -4.56 -1.76
N LYS A 312 -7.55 -5.39 -0.91
CA LYS A 312 -8.80 -5.05 -0.21
C LYS A 312 -8.68 -3.80 0.66
N TYR A 313 -7.50 -3.53 1.20
CA TYR A 313 -7.25 -2.41 2.09
C TYR A 313 -7.15 -1.06 1.39
N ASN A 314 -6.97 -1.04 0.07
CA ASN A 314 -6.88 0.20 -0.68
C ASN A 314 -8.30 0.76 -0.95
N PRO A 315 -8.70 1.90 -0.35
CA PRO A 315 -10.02 2.49 -0.57
C PRO A 315 -10.14 3.19 -1.94
N LYS A 316 -9.02 3.38 -2.65
CA LYS A 316 -8.94 4.01 -3.98
C LYS A 316 -8.72 3.00 -5.10
N LYS A 317 -8.83 1.70 -4.79
CA LYS A 317 -8.62 0.62 -5.75
C LYS A 317 -9.66 0.67 -6.89
N LYS A 318 -9.22 0.37 -8.11
CA LYS A 318 -10.06 0.15 -9.28
C LYS A 318 -10.52 -1.30 -9.40
N ILE A 319 -9.68 -2.26 -8.97
CA ILE A 319 -10.10 -3.66 -8.88
C ILE A 319 -11.27 -3.82 -7.89
N THR A 320 -12.29 -4.59 -8.26
CA THR A 320 -13.45 -4.82 -7.39
C THR A 320 -13.15 -5.90 -6.32
N ASP A 321 -13.83 -5.83 -5.18
CA ASP A 321 -13.72 -6.88 -4.15
C ASP A 321 -14.13 -8.27 -4.68
N ALA A 322 -15.11 -8.31 -5.59
CA ALA A 322 -15.50 -9.53 -6.28
C ALA A 322 -14.33 -10.11 -7.07
N LYS A 323 -13.61 -9.28 -7.84
CA LYS A 323 -12.46 -9.73 -8.62
C LYS A 323 -11.28 -10.15 -7.75
N ILE A 324 -11.03 -9.45 -6.66
CA ILE A 324 -10.03 -9.87 -5.66
C ILE A 324 -10.40 -11.26 -5.12
N ASN A 325 -11.67 -11.47 -4.74
CA ASN A 325 -12.14 -12.76 -4.22
C ASN A 325 -12.05 -13.88 -5.26
N GLU A 326 -12.31 -13.61 -6.54
CA GLU A 326 -12.09 -14.57 -7.63
C GLU A 326 -10.62 -15.01 -7.70
N ILE A 327 -9.67 -14.07 -7.65
CA ILE A 327 -8.24 -14.38 -7.67
C ILE A 327 -7.84 -15.18 -6.42
N LEU A 328 -8.30 -14.77 -5.24
CA LEU A 328 -8.04 -15.48 -3.98
C LEU A 328 -8.60 -16.90 -4.00
N ALA A 329 -9.72 -17.15 -4.67
CA ALA A 329 -10.33 -18.47 -4.79
C ALA A 329 -9.52 -19.45 -5.67
N LEU A 330 -8.57 -18.94 -6.49
CA LEU A 330 -7.65 -19.79 -7.26
C LEU A 330 -6.56 -20.43 -6.39
N PHE A 331 -6.28 -19.85 -5.22
CA PHE A 331 -5.34 -20.44 -4.26
C PHE A 331 -5.93 -21.71 -3.65
N PRO A 332 -5.16 -22.80 -3.53
CA PRO A 332 -5.65 -23.99 -2.86
C PRO A 332 -5.86 -23.70 -1.36
N LYS A 333 -6.89 -24.28 -0.75
CA LYS A 333 -7.14 -24.16 0.70
C LYS A 333 -5.99 -24.72 1.55
N ASN A 334 -5.27 -25.69 0.99
CA ASN A 334 -4.06 -26.25 1.55
C ASN A 334 -2.91 -26.00 0.56
N PHE A 335 -1.93 -25.19 0.95
CA PHE A 335 -0.84 -24.77 0.08
C PHE A 335 0.07 -25.93 -0.33
N TYR A 336 0.04 -27.05 0.41
CA TYR A 336 0.70 -28.27 -0.02
C TYR A 336 0.09 -28.85 -1.32
N ASP A 337 -1.15 -28.51 -1.68
CA ASP A 337 -1.86 -28.96 -2.88
C ASP A 337 -1.63 -28.09 -4.12
N LEU A 338 -0.78 -27.05 -4.04
CA LEU A 338 -0.51 -26.20 -5.19
C LEU A 338 0.01 -27.00 -6.39
N THR A 339 -0.69 -26.87 -7.51
CA THR A 339 -0.25 -27.37 -8.82
C THR A 339 0.29 -26.23 -9.69
N LEU A 340 1.11 -26.58 -10.68
CA LEU A 340 1.58 -25.62 -11.68
C LEU A 340 0.42 -24.99 -12.47
N THR A 341 -0.64 -25.76 -12.74
CA THR A 341 -1.86 -25.26 -13.40
C THR A 341 -2.51 -24.16 -12.56
N GLN A 342 -2.71 -24.38 -11.26
CA GLN A 342 -3.27 -23.36 -10.38
C GLN A 342 -2.37 -22.13 -10.27
N LEU A 343 -1.05 -22.32 -10.17
CA LEU A 343 -0.11 -21.21 -10.13
C LEU A 343 -0.18 -20.35 -11.40
N ASN A 344 -0.25 -20.99 -12.57
CA ASN A 344 -0.43 -20.29 -13.85
C ASN A 344 -1.78 -19.57 -13.91
N SER A 345 -2.87 -20.16 -13.40
CA SER A 345 -4.17 -19.49 -13.31
C SER A 345 -4.13 -18.25 -12.43
N ILE A 346 -3.45 -18.30 -11.27
CA ILE A 346 -3.24 -17.15 -10.39
C ILE A 346 -2.49 -16.05 -11.14
N ARG A 347 -1.35 -16.40 -11.77
CA ARG A 347 -0.54 -15.47 -12.58
C ARG A 347 -1.38 -14.79 -13.65
N ASP A 348 -2.09 -15.57 -14.45
CA ASP A 348 -2.83 -15.10 -15.62
C ASP A 348 -4.03 -14.22 -15.21
N ALA A 349 -4.68 -14.53 -14.08
CA ALA A 349 -5.76 -13.70 -13.55
C ALA A 349 -5.25 -12.33 -13.07
N ILE A 350 -4.09 -12.29 -12.40
CA ILE A 350 -3.47 -11.04 -11.93
C ILE A 350 -2.95 -10.23 -13.12
N SER A 351 -2.26 -10.86 -14.07
CA SER A 351 -1.68 -10.17 -15.23
C SER A 351 -2.75 -9.55 -16.12
N ALA A 352 -3.84 -10.27 -16.39
CA ALA A 352 -4.96 -9.75 -17.17
C ALA A 352 -5.63 -8.55 -16.48
N GLN A 353 -5.80 -8.59 -15.16
CA GLN A 353 -6.42 -7.50 -14.40
C GLN A 353 -5.67 -6.17 -14.49
N TYR A 354 -4.33 -6.22 -14.58
CA TYR A 354 -3.48 -5.03 -14.57
C TYR A 354 -2.82 -4.72 -15.92
N GLY A 355 -3.08 -5.53 -16.95
CA GLY A 355 -2.52 -5.36 -18.28
C GLY A 355 -1.03 -5.72 -18.37
N PHE A 356 -0.60 -6.75 -17.63
CA PHE A 356 0.78 -7.22 -17.58
C PHE A 356 1.04 -8.49 -18.41
N ASP A 357 0.11 -8.92 -19.24
CA ASP A 357 0.23 -10.20 -19.97
C ASP A 357 1.50 -10.32 -20.82
N SER A 358 1.98 -9.23 -21.41
CA SER A 358 3.21 -9.20 -22.22
C SER A 358 4.50 -9.22 -21.41
N VAL A 359 4.44 -8.96 -20.09
CA VAL A 359 5.61 -8.83 -19.20
C VAL A 359 5.53 -9.73 -17.97
N LYS A 360 4.48 -10.54 -17.81
CA LYS A 360 4.22 -11.34 -16.60
C LYS A 360 5.30 -12.37 -16.24
N ASP A 361 6.15 -12.76 -17.18
CA ASP A 361 7.24 -13.73 -16.93
C ASP A 361 8.54 -13.05 -16.46
N ILE A 362 8.64 -11.72 -16.57
CA ILE A 362 9.76 -10.92 -16.04
C ILE A 362 9.35 -10.08 -14.83
N LEU A 363 8.10 -10.22 -14.41
CA LEU A 363 7.50 -9.57 -13.25
C LEU A 363 7.47 -10.48 -12.04
#